data_AF-A0A916G1L8-F1
#
_entry.id   AF-A0A916G1L8-F1
#
_cell.length_a   1.000
_cell.length_b   1.000
_cell.length_c   1.000
_cell.angle_alpha   90.00
_cell.angle_beta   90.00
_cell.angle_gamma   90.00
#
_symmetry.space_group_name_H-M   'P 1'
#
loop_
_entity.id
_entity.type
_entity.pdbx_description
1 polymer ?
#
loop_
_entity_poly.entity_id
_entity_poly.type
_entity_poly.pdbx_seq_one_letter_code
_entity_poly.pdbx_strand_id
1 'polypeptide(L)'
;MTPEASASAVHAGLLRTRFEDAERSAPDDAEIGAYAERLPRAAGLCLDATCGTGRLLIPLLARGVAIHGADASAAALSLAEERIVAAGLEATLYRQDLASLNLPTRFAAAIVHGGAFQRIADREAAGAALERLRAHLVGPGLLILDAFVPAYARSRPGAPLVELRSVALADGSQIRMRSETSIDADAKLARGDARYTHRFGARLLAEEHARHALTWYDPDELVALVSSAGWRDAAHEPSPRASGEGESRFLVTARA
;
A
#
# COMPACT_ATOMS: atom_id res chain seq x y z
N MET A 1 -28.44 3.41 -20.37
CA MET A 1 -26.99 3.63 -20.44
C MET A 1 -26.44 3.45 -19.04
N THR A 2 -25.96 2.25 -18.74
CA THR A 2 -25.36 1.88 -17.45
C THR A 2 -23.94 2.46 -17.38
N PRO A 3 -23.51 3.04 -16.25
CA PRO A 3 -22.12 3.41 -16.08
C PRO A 3 -21.31 2.16 -15.69
N GLU A 4 -20.77 1.47 -16.69
CA GLU A 4 -19.64 0.56 -16.52
C GLU A 4 -18.35 1.38 -16.50
N ALA A 5 -17.83 1.66 -15.30
CA ALA A 5 -16.41 1.86 -15.01
C ALA A 5 -16.22 2.01 -13.50
N SER A 6 -16.10 0.90 -12.78
CA SER A 6 -15.53 0.89 -11.44
C SER A 6 -14.05 1.25 -11.56
N ALA A 7 -13.67 2.46 -11.15
CA ALA A 7 -12.34 3.03 -11.31
C ALA A 7 -11.24 2.44 -10.39
N SER A 8 -11.53 1.40 -9.62
CA SER A 8 -10.55 0.54 -8.96
C SER A 8 -11.16 -0.83 -8.75
N ALA A 9 -10.57 -1.89 -9.30
CA ALA A 9 -10.75 -3.28 -8.85
C ALA A 9 -10.10 -4.27 -9.84
N VAL A 10 -8.78 -4.27 -9.95
CA VAL A 10 -8.10 -5.57 -10.10
C VAL A 10 -7.56 -5.92 -8.73
N HIS A 11 -8.46 -6.46 -7.90
CA HIS A 11 -8.12 -6.92 -6.56
C HIS A 11 -7.00 -7.96 -6.68
N ALA A 12 -5.97 -7.84 -5.85
CA ALA A 12 -4.93 -8.87 -5.77
C ALA A 12 -5.58 -10.19 -5.33
N GLY A 13 -5.42 -11.23 -6.15
CA GLY A 13 -5.80 -12.58 -5.77
C GLY A 13 -4.79 -13.19 -4.79
N LEU A 14 -5.06 -14.42 -4.39
CA LEU A 14 -4.31 -15.10 -3.33
C LEU A 14 -2.82 -15.26 -3.67
N LEU A 15 -2.46 -15.59 -4.92
CA LEU A 15 -1.07 -15.82 -5.30
C LEU A 15 -0.28 -14.52 -5.32
N ARG A 16 -0.87 -13.45 -5.85
CA ARG A 16 -0.24 -12.13 -5.81
C ARG A 16 -0.02 -11.69 -4.36
N THR A 17 -1.02 -11.83 -3.50
CA THR A 17 -0.90 -11.48 -2.08
C THR A 17 0.22 -12.28 -1.39
N ARG A 18 0.25 -13.61 -1.55
CA ARG A 18 1.31 -14.45 -0.97
C ARG A 18 2.69 -14.13 -1.52
N PHE A 19 2.77 -13.80 -2.80
CA PHE A 19 4.02 -13.39 -3.43
C PHE A 19 4.54 -12.07 -2.85
N GLU A 20 3.69 -11.03 -2.82
CA GLU A 20 4.07 -9.71 -2.27
C GLU A 20 4.43 -9.80 -0.78
N ASP A 21 3.75 -10.67 -0.02
CA ASP A 21 4.01 -10.89 1.39
C ASP A 21 5.36 -11.59 1.63
N ALA A 22 5.69 -12.60 0.82
CA ALA A 22 6.96 -13.32 0.91
C ALA A 22 8.15 -12.51 0.37
N GLU A 23 7.95 -11.59 -0.59
CA GLU A 23 9.00 -10.67 -1.05
C GLU A 23 9.37 -9.61 -0.01
N ARG A 24 8.41 -9.21 0.84
CA ARG A 24 8.58 -8.09 1.76
C ARG A 24 9.23 -8.57 3.05
N SER A 25 10.38 -7.98 3.38
CA SER A 25 10.95 -8.11 4.72
C SER A 25 10.02 -7.54 5.79
N ALA A 26 10.00 -8.20 6.95
CA ALA A 26 9.42 -7.64 8.16
C ALA A 26 10.04 -6.24 8.43
N PRO A 27 9.26 -5.29 8.98
CA PRO A 27 9.82 -4.01 9.37
C PRO A 27 10.80 -4.22 10.52
N ASP A 28 11.93 -3.52 10.49
CA ASP A 28 12.85 -3.52 11.62
C ASP A 28 12.34 -2.60 12.74
N ASP A 29 12.98 -2.68 13.92
CA ASP A 29 12.54 -1.92 15.08
C ASP A 29 12.64 -0.39 14.90
N ALA A 30 13.57 0.07 14.05
CA ALA A 30 13.75 1.47 13.73
C ALA A 30 12.62 1.99 12.85
N GLU A 31 12.22 1.22 11.83
CA GLU A 31 11.05 1.52 11.00
C GLU A 31 9.79 1.59 11.87
N ILE A 32 9.52 0.55 12.69
CA ILE A 32 8.34 0.53 13.57
C ILE A 32 8.38 1.73 14.53
N GLY A 33 9.56 2.08 15.06
CA GLY A 33 9.77 3.23 15.95
C GLY A 33 9.38 4.54 15.31
N ALA A 34 9.88 4.78 14.11
CA ALA A 34 9.61 5.99 13.36
C ALA A 34 8.11 6.23 13.09
N TYR A 35 7.34 5.18 12.75
CA TYR A 35 5.89 5.29 12.61
C TYR A 35 5.20 5.49 13.96
N ALA A 36 5.58 4.68 14.96
CA ALA A 36 5.01 4.71 16.31
C ALA A 36 5.14 6.08 17.01
N GLU A 37 6.25 6.79 16.80
CA GLU A 37 6.54 8.10 17.39
C GLU A 37 5.73 9.23 16.75
N ARG A 38 5.41 9.11 15.45
CA ARG A 38 4.58 10.09 14.72
C ARG A 38 3.11 9.96 15.06
N LEU A 39 2.65 8.75 15.38
CA LEU A 39 1.25 8.49 15.68
C LEU A 39 0.81 9.10 17.03
N PRO A 40 -0.36 9.74 17.09
CA PRO A 40 -0.84 10.38 18.30
C PRO A 40 -1.47 9.36 19.26
N ARG A 41 -0.64 8.52 19.89
CA ARG A 41 -1.05 7.35 20.70
C ARG A 41 -2.13 7.64 21.75
N ALA A 42 -2.08 8.82 22.38
CA ALA A 42 -3.01 9.22 23.43
C ALA A 42 -4.25 9.97 22.92
N ALA A 43 -4.31 10.30 21.62
CA ALA A 43 -5.34 11.17 21.06
C ALA A 43 -6.48 10.42 20.36
N GLY A 44 -6.41 9.09 20.28
CA GLY A 44 -7.50 8.25 19.78
C GLY A 44 -7.03 7.13 18.86
N LEU A 45 -8.02 6.51 18.21
CA LEU A 45 -7.83 5.37 17.33
C LEU A 45 -7.17 5.79 16.01
N CYS A 46 -6.18 5.03 15.55
CA CYS A 46 -5.51 5.21 14.27
C CYS A 46 -6.06 4.25 13.20
N LEU A 47 -5.80 4.56 11.93
CA LEU A 47 -6.15 3.71 10.79
C LEU A 47 -4.89 3.39 9.97
N ASP A 48 -4.65 2.12 9.69
CA ASP A 48 -3.82 1.70 8.55
C ASP A 48 -4.76 1.48 7.37
N ALA A 49 -4.83 2.46 6.45
CA ALA A 49 -5.85 2.50 5.41
C ALA A 49 -5.55 1.61 4.20
N THR A 50 -4.39 0.93 4.22
CA THR A 50 -3.96 -0.06 3.22
C THR A 50 -3.13 -1.15 3.90
N CYS A 51 -3.70 -1.79 4.93
CA CYS A 51 -2.95 -2.60 5.89
C CYS A 51 -2.39 -3.89 5.30
N GLY A 52 -2.87 -4.33 4.14
CA GLY A 52 -2.47 -5.58 3.48
C GLY A 52 -2.51 -6.76 4.44
N THR A 53 -1.40 -7.50 4.51
CA THR A 53 -1.21 -8.68 5.38
C THR A 53 -0.75 -8.32 6.80
N GLY A 54 -0.86 -7.05 7.18
CA GLY A 54 -0.59 -6.55 8.53
C GLY A 54 0.87 -6.18 8.81
N ARG A 55 1.70 -5.94 7.78
CA ARG A 55 3.16 -5.73 7.93
C ARG A 55 3.52 -4.64 8.94
N LEU A 56 2.85 -3.48 8.89
CA LEU A 56 3.02 -2.40 9.88
C LEU A 56 1.94 -2.44 10.96
N LEU A 57 0.70 -2.78 10.61
CA LEU A 57 -0.42 -2.89 11.55
C LEU A 57 -0.08 -3.74 12.78
N ILE A 58 0.44 -4.95 12.59
CA ILE A 58 0.66 -5.92 13.67
C ILE A 58 1.77 -5.47 14.63
N PRO A 59 2.97 -5.04 14.17
CA PRO A 59 3.97 -4.51 15.09
C PRO A 59 3.54 -3.22 15.80
N LEU A 60 2.71 -2.38 15.18
CA LEU A 60 2.17 -1.19 15.84
C LEU A 60 1.17 -1.56 16.94
N LEU A 61 0.29 -2.55 16.70
CA LEU A 61 -0.58 -3.14 17.72
C LEU A 61 0.24 -3.70 18.89
N ALA A 62 1.30 -4.45 18.61
CA ALA A 62 2.18 -5.02 19.63
C ALA A 62 2.88 -3.93 20.48
N ARG A 63 3.05 -2.71 19.96
CA ARG A 63 3.59 -1.55 20.69
C ARG A 63 2.52 -0.71 21.39
N GLY A 64 1.28 -1.21 21.48
CA GLY A 64 0.17 -0.58 22.18
C GLY A 64 -0.48 0.58 21.42
N VAL A 65 -0.26 0.68 20.10
CA VAL A 65 -1.00 1.65 19.28
C VAL A 65 -2.41 1.13 19.07
N ALA A 66 -3.43 1.91 19.46
CA ALA A 66 -4.80 1.62 19.10
C ALA A 66 -5.00 1.89 17.60
N ILE A 67 -5.02 0.84 16.77
CA ILE A 67 -5.08 0.97 15.31
C ILE A 67 -6.00 -0.09 14.70
N HIS A 68 -6.80 0.32 13.72
CA HIS A 68 -7.58 -0.58 12.86
C HIS A 68 -6.96 -0.66 11.46
N GLY A 69 -7.29 -1.71 10.71
CA GLY A 69 -6.83 -1.91 9.34
C GLY A 69 -7.95 -1.80 8.32
N ALA A 70 -7.67 -1.26 7.14
CA ALA A 70 -8.51 -1.38 5.96
C ALA A 70 -7.68 -1.82 4.76
N ASP A 71 -8.22 -2.70 3.92
CA ASP A 71 -7.61 -3.08 2.65
C ASP A 71 -8.68 -3.63 1.68
N ALA A 72 -8.44 -3.51 0.36
CA ALA A 72 -9.36 -4.02 -0.65
C ALA A 72 -9.25 -5.55 -0.81
N SER A 73 -8.07 -6.13 -0.55
CA SER A 73 -7.80 -7.56 -0.76
C SER A 73 -8.33 -8.42 0.39
N ALA A 74 -9.35 -9.22 0.09
CA ALA A 74 -9.85 -10.22 1.03
C ALA A 74 -8.78 -11.25 1.41
N ALA A 75 -7.91 -11.62 0.47
CA ALA A 75 -6.81 -12.55 0.74
C ALA A 75 -5.78 -11.95 1.71
N ALA A 76 -5.47 -10.65 1.56
CA ALA A 76 -4.52 -9.98 2.44
C ALA A 76 -5.10 -9.82 3.86
N LEU A 77 -6.37 -9.42 3.96
CA LEU A 77 -7.05 -9.29 5.26
C LEU A 77 -7.18 -10.63 5.99
N SER A 78 -7.44 -11.73 5.27
CA SER A 78 -7.50 -13.07 5.88
C SER A 78 -6.16 -13.43 6.54
N LEU A 79 -5.05 -13.18 5.84
CA LEU A 79 -3.70 -13.40 6.40
C LEU A 79 -3.37 -12.45 7.56
N ALA A 80 -3.83 -11.20 7.49
CA ALA A 80 -3.66 -10.24 8.58
C ALA A 80 -4.41 -10.71 9.84
N GLU A 81 -5.66 -11.14 9.69
CA GLU A 81 -6.50 -11.67 10.78
C GLU A 81 -5.86 -12.89 11.45
N GLU A 82 -5.42 -13.87 10.66
CA GLU A 82 -4.72 -15.06 11.16
C GLU A 82 -3.50 -14.68 12.02
N ARG A 83 -2.71 -13.69 11.59
CA ARG A 83 -1.51 -13.24 12.30
C ARG A 83 -1.83 -12.42 13.55
N ILE A 84 -2.86 -11.59 13.50
CA ILE A 84 -3.35 -10.83 14.66
C ILE A 84 -3.77 -11.80 15.75
N VAL A 85 -4.57 -12.81 15.40
CA VAL A 85 -5.03 -13.85 16.35
C VAL A 85 -3.85 -14.66 16.87
N ALA A 86 -2.93 -15.09 16.01
CA ALA A 86 -1.74 -15.85 16.42
C ALA A 86 -0.83 -15.06 17.38
N ALA A 87 -0.82 -13.73 17.28
CA ALA A 87 -0.08 -12.85 18.18
C ALA A 87 -0.82 -12.51 19.48
N GLY A 88 -2.07 -12.97 19.66
CA GLY A 88 -2.91 -12.62 20.81
C GLY A 88 -3.29 -11.13 20.85
N LEU A 89 -3.38 -10.50 19.68
CA LEU A 89 -3.73 -9.08 19.50
C LEU A 89 -5.16 -8.94 19.00
N GLU A 90 -5.70 -7.72 19.08
CA GLU A 90 -7.05 -7.41 18.59
C GLU A 90 -7.03 -6.14 17.74
N ALA A 91 -7.69 -6.18 16.58
CA ALA A 91 -7.97 -5.02 15.75
C ALA A 91 -9.18 -5.27 14.87
N THR A 92 -9.95 -4.22 14.57
CA THR A 92 -10.99 -4.31 13.54
C THR A 92 -10.36 -4.17 12.16
N LEU A 93 -10.74 -5.07 11.25
CA LEU A 93 -10.34 -5.03 9.84
C LEU A 93 -11.55 -4.70 8.96
N TYR A 94 -11.37 -3.78 8.02
CA TYR A 94 -12.40 -3.36 7.05
C TYR A 94 -11.99 -3.75 5.63
N ARG A 95 -12.81 -4.55 4.96
CA ARG A 95 -12.64 -4.81 3.52
C ARG A 95 -13.18 -3.64 2.70
N GLN A 96 -12.34 -2.65 2.45
CA GLN A 96 -12.69 -1.47 1.67
C GLN A 96 -11.48 -0.97 0.85
N ASP A 97 -11.76 -0.44 -0.33
CA ASP A 97 -10.77 0.24 -1.16
C ASP A 97 -10.58 1.68 -0.66
N LEU A 98 -9.33 2.13 -0.61
CA LEU A 98 -8.95 3.49 -0.21
C LEU A 98 -9.67 4.56 -1.06
N ALA A 99 -9.86 4.32 -2.36
CA ALA A 99 -10.53 5.24 -3.28
C ALA A 99 -12.04 5.38 -2.99
N SER A 100 -12.66 4.39 -2.35
CA SER A 100 -14.08 4.38 -2.02
C SER A 100 -14.34 4.20 -0.51
N LEU A 101 -13.41 4.66 0.32
CA LEU A 101 -13.43 4.46 1.76
C LEU A 101 -14.68 5.11 2.39
N ASN A 102 -15.39 4.35 3.22
CA ASN A 102 -16.56 4.80 3.98
C ASN A 102 -16.68 3.98 5.28
N LEU A 103 -15.95 4.40 6.31
CA LEU A 103 -15.83 3.68 7.57
C LEU A 103 -16.84 4.19 8.62
N PRO A 104 -17.35 3.30 9.49
CA PRO A 104 -18.30 3.69 10.54
C PRO A 104 -17.64 4.50 11.68
N THR A 105 -16.31 4.56 11.70
CA THR A 105 -15.51 5.13 12.79
C THR A 105 -14.70 6.33 12.28
N ARG A 106 -14.37 7.25 13.19
CA ARG A 106 -13.44 8.35 12.93
C ARG A 106 -12.10 8.11 13.63
N PHE A 107 -11.03 8.63 13.05
CA PHE A 107 -9.65 8.30 13.45
C PHE A 107 -8.83 9.55 13.76
N ALA A 108 -7.95 9.45 14.76
CA ALA A 108 -7.00 10.49 15.13
C ALA A 108 -5.87 10.64 14.10
N ALA A 109 -5.53 9.55 13.40
CA ALA A 109 -4.52 9.51 12.36
C ALA A 109 -4.80 8.40 11.34
N ALA A 110 -4.28 8.56 10.13
CA ALA A 110 -4.23 7.51 9.11
C ALA A 110 -2.81 7.33 8.57
N ILE A 111 -2.44 6.07 8.34
CA ILE A 111 -1.25 5.65 7.61
C ILE A 111 -1.70 5.07 6.27
N VAL A 112 -1.03 5.46 5.20
CA VAL A 112 -1.08 4.79 3.90
C VAL A 112 0.34 4.41 3.53
N HIS A 113 0.68 3.12 3.59
CA HIS A 113 2.08 2.69 3.56
C HIS A 113 2.50 1.97 2.28
N GLY A 114 3.80 2.00 1.97
CA GLY A 114 4.40 1.11 0.98
C GLY A 114 3.99 1.38 -0.45
N GLY A 115 3.71 2.66 -0.78
CA GLY A 115 3.26 3.08 -2.11
C GLY A 115 1.87 2.58 -2.49
N ALA A 116 1.04 2.18 -1.51
CA ALA A 116 -0.31 1.69 -1.80
C ALA A 116 -1.19 2.79 -2.45
N PHE A 117 -1.03 4.05 -2.04
CA PHE A 117 -1.68 5.20 -2.66
C PHE A 117 -1.41 5.30 -4.16
N GLN A 118 -0.16 5.04 -4.58
CA GLN A 118 0.28 5.13 -5.97
C GLN A 118 -0.37 4.11 -6.89
N ARG A 119 -1.07 3.11 -6.35
CA ARG A 119 -1.86 2.14 -7.12
C ARG A 119 -3.19 2.71 -7.60
N ILE A 120 -3.62 3.85 -7.07
CA ILE A 120 -4.72 4.64 -7.62
C ILE A 120 -4.15 5.39 -8.83
N ALA A 121 -4.14 4.73 -9.98
CA ALA A 121 -3.47 5.23 -11.17
C ALA A 121 -4.14 6.50 -11.74
N ASP A 122 -5.43 6.64 -11.54
CA ASP A 122 -6.17 7.84 -11.93
C ASP A 122 -5.92 8.97 -10.92
N ARG A 123 -5.42 10.11 -11.39
CA ARG A 123 -5.00 11.23 -10.52
C ARG A 123 -6.19 11.93 -9.86
N GLU A 124 -7.33 11.99 -10.54
CA GLU A 124 -8.56 12.58 -9.99
C GLU A 124 -9.09 11.68 -8.86
N ALA A 125 -9.15 10.37 -9.10
CA ALA A 125 -9.50 9.39 -8.09
C ALA A 125 -8.53 9.41 -6.90
N ALA A 126 -7.24 9.62 -7.13
CA ALA A 126 -6.23 9.76 -6.08
C ALA A 126 -6.48 11.00 -5.21
N GLY A 127 -6.80 12.14 -5.83
CA GLY A 127 -7.22 13.36 -5.10
C GLY A 127 -8.49 13.13 -4.27
N ALA A 128 -9.52 12.53 -4.88
CA ALA A 128 -10.77 12.22 -4.18
C ALA A 128 -10.58 11.19 -3.04
N ALA A 129 -9.62 10.26 -3.17
CA ALA A 129 -9.26 9.35 -2.08
C ALA A 129 -8.65 10.10 -0.88
N LEU A 130 -7.80 11.11 -1.12
CA LEU A 130 -7.25 11.96 -0.08
C LEU A 130 -8.33 12.79 0.63
N GLU A 131 -9.29 13.33 -0.13
CA GLU A 131 -10.44 14.05 0.44
C GLU A 131 -11.30 13.14 1.33
N ARG A 132 -11.60 11.92 0.85
CA ARG A 132 -12.33 10.91 1.62
C ARG A 132 -11.58 10.54 2.88
N LEU A 133 -10.28 10.26 2.80
CA LEU A 133 -9.48 9.90 3.96
C LEU A 133 -9.49 11.03 5.00
N ARG A 134 -9.37 12.30 4.54
CA ARG A 134 -9.44 13.49 5.40
C ARG A 134 -10.75 13.57 6.16
N ALA A 135 -11.88 13.31 5.48
CA ALA A 135 -13.21 13.33 6.07
C ALA A 135 -13.43 12.25 7.16
N HIS A 136 -12.61 11.21 7.19
CA HIS A 136 -12.62 10.18 8.23
C HIS A 136 -11.75 10.54 9.44
N LEU A 137 -10.96 11.61 9.36
CA LEU A 137 -10.10 12.01 10.45
C LEU A 137 -10.77 13.04 11.37
N VAL A 138 -10.48 12.91 12.67
CA VAL A 138 -10.82 13.87 13.73
C VAL A 138 -9.53 14.32 14.41
N GLY A 139 -9.59 15.48 15.09
CA GLY A 139 -8.45 16.07 15.78
C GLY A 139 -7.69 15.03 16.61
N PRO A 140 -6.37 14.85 16.40
CA PRO A 140 -5.42 15.76 15.74
C PRO A 140 -5.30 15.62 14.21
N GLY A 141 -6.00 14.68 13.59
CA GLY A 141 -6.17 14.56 12.14
C GLY A 141 -4.86 14.38 11.35
N LEU A 142 -3.99 13.47 11.76
CA LEU A 142 -2.68 13.26 11.09
C LEU A 142 -2.78 12.30 9.90
N LEU A 143 -2.17 12.66 8.78
CA LEU A 143 -1.83 11.74 7.68
C LEU A 143 -0.34 11.40 7.72
N ILE A 144 0.00 10.13 7.51
CA ILE A 144 1.34 9.66 7.16
C ILE A 144 1.23 8.82 5.89
N LEU A 145 1.73 9.34 4.77
CA LEU A 145 1.63 8.70 3.46
C LEU A 145 3.03 8.36 2.95
N ASP A 146 3.34 7.07 2.84
CA ASP A 146 4.61 6.57 2.33
C ASP A 146 4.52 6.29 0.82
N ALA A 147 5.40 6.94 0.07
CA ALA A 147 5.47 6.89 -1.38
C ALA A 147 6.92 6.69 -1.86
N PHE A 148 7.06 6.40 -3.14
CA PHE A 148 8.36 6.20 -3.76
C PHE A 148 8.40 6.65 -5.21
N VAL A 149 9.58 7.10 -5.64
CA VAL A 149 9.91 7.30 -7.05
C VAL A 149 10.61 6.02 -7.55
N PRO A 150 10.01 5.30 -8.53
CA PRO A 150 10.56 4.03 -9.00
C PRO A 150 11.90 4.23 -9.73
N ALA A 151 12.75 3.19 -9.74
CA ALA A 151 14.05 3.24 -10.42
C ALA A 151 13.94 3.61 -11.91
N TYR A 152 12.89 3.09 -12.58
CA TYR A 152 12.60 3.39 -13.98
C TYR A 152 12.04 4.80 -14.23
N ALA A 153 11.85 5.64 -13.21
CA ALA A 153 11.54 7.05 -13.44
C ALA A 153 12.74 7.81 -14.04
N ARG A 154 13.97 7.31 -13.83
CA ARG A 154 15.21 7.95 -14.28
C ARG A 154 15.72 7.43 -15.62
N SER A 155 15.22 6.28 -16.07
CA SER A 155 15.54 5.69 -17.37
C SER A 155 14.27 5.67 -18.21
N ARG A 156 14.35 6.10 -19.47
CA ARG A 156 13.24 5.95 -20.42
C ARG A 156 13.42 4.61 -21.15
N PRO A 157 12.84 3.50 -20.68
CA PRO A 157 13.01 2.24 -21.37
C PRO A 157 12.35 2.31 -22.75
N GLY A 158 13.10 1.98 -23.80
CA GLY A 158 12.60 1.94 -25.18
C GLY A 158 11.70 0.73 -25.49
N ALA A 159 11.45 -0.13 -24.49
CA ALA A 159 10.63 -1.33 -24.57
C ALA A 159 9.96 -1.58 -23.20
N PRO A 160 8.90 -2.41 -23.13
CA PRO A 160 8.32 -2.81 -21.85
C PRO A 160 9.36 -3.43 -20.90
N LEU A 161 9.29 -3.05 -19.62
CA LEU A 161 10.08 -3.66 -18.55
C LEU A 161 9.54 -5.06 -18.27
N VAL A 162 10.39 -6.07 -18.46
CA VAL A 162 10.07 -7.47 -18.15
C VAL A 162 10.76 -7.85 -16.85
N GLU A 163 10.00 -8.30 -15.86
CA GLU A 163 10.57 -8.79 -14.61
C GLU A 163 10.21 -10.26 -14.40
N LEU A 164 11.20 -11.02 -13.94
CA LEU A 164 11.06 -12.41 -13.54
C LEU A 164 11.55 -12.51 -12.10
N ARG A 165 10.63 -12.77 -11.18
CA ARG A 165 10.95 -12.91 -9.75
C ARG A 165 10.34 -14.18 -9.19
N SER A 166 10.90 -14.65 -8.10
CA SER A 166 10.39 -15.83 -7.43
C SER A 166 10.68 -15.85 -5.94
N VAL A 167 9.72 -16.38 -5.20
CA VAL A 167 9.79 -16.55 -3.74
C VAL A 167 9.52 -18.01 -3.39
N ALA A 168 10.26 -18.52 -2.41
CA ALA A 168 9.97 -19.80 -1.77
C ALA A 168 9.02 -19.56 -0.60
N LEU A 169 8.03 -20.43 -0.42
CA LEU A 169 7.14 -20.43 0.73
C LEU A 169 7.64 -21.40 1.80
N ALA A 170 7.13 -21.26 3.02
CA ALA A 170 7.53 -22.08 4.16
C ALA A 170 7.27 -23.59 3.98
N ASP A 171 6.29 -23.96 3.16
CA ASP A 171 5.97 -25.36 2.82
C ASP A 171 6.90 -25.95 1.74
N GLY A 172 7.91 -25.21 1.29
CA GLY A 172 8.85 -25.61 0.23
C GLY A 172 8.32 -25.42 -1.19
N SER A 173 7.08 -24.95 -1.36
CA SER A 173 6.57 -24.55 -2.67
C SER A 173 7.14 -23.20 -3.11
N GLN A 174 6.96 -22.85 -4.38
CA GLN A 174 7.52 -21.65 -4.99
C GLN A 174 6.44 -20.88 -5.76
N ILE A 175 6.37 -19.57 -5.60
CA ILE A 175 5.60 -18.69 -6.48
C ILE A 175 6.58 -17.96 -7.41
N ARG A 176 6.30 -17.99 -8.71
CA ARG A 176 7.03 -17.24 -9.72
C ARG A 176 6.12 -16.17 -10.29
N MET A 177 6.65 -14.97 -10.43
CA MET A 177 6.00 -13.85 -11.10
C MET A 177 6.75 -13.54 -12.39
N ARG A 178 6.00 -13.44 -13.49
CA ARG A 178 6.47 -12.77 -14.72
C ARG A 178 5.59 -11.56 -14.95
N SER A 179 6.18 -10.36 -14.96
CA SER A 179 5.47 -9.12 -15.28
C SER A 179 6.02 -8.53 -16.58
N GLU A 180 5.12 -7.89 -17.34
CA GLU A 180 5.48 -6.99 -18.43
C GLU A 180 4.83 -5.64 -18.16
N THR A 181 5.64 -4.58 -18.05
CA THR A 181 5.18 -3.25 -17.66
C THR A 181 5.60 -2.21 -18.68
N SER A 182 4.62 -1.54 -19.28
CA SER A 182 4.84 -0.36 -20.11
C SER A 182 4.90 0.88 -19.23
N ILE A 183 5.82 1.79 -19.55
CA ILE A 183 6.11 2.98 -18.74
C ILE A 183 5.92 4.21 -19.63
N ASP A 184 5.00 5.08 -19.21
CA ASP A 184 4.84 6.43 -19.74
C ASP A 184 5.50 7.39 -18.75
N ALA A 185 6.74 7.79 -19.07
CA ALA A 185 7.52 8.66 -18.19
C ALA A 185 6.96 10.09 -18.13
N ASP A 186 6.32 10.55 -19.20
CA ASP A 186 5.76 11.91 -19.27
C ASP A 186 4.45 11.99 -18.47
N ALA A 187 3.61 10.95 -18.51
CA ALA A 187 2.43 10.82 -17.66
C ALA A 187 2.74 10.35 -16.22
N LYS A 188 3.98 9.93 -15.96
CA LYS A 188 4.45 9.28 -14.72
C LYS A 188 3.61 8.07 -14.33
N LEU A 189 3.39 7.18 -15.29
CA LEU A 189 2.45 6.09 -15.20
C LEU A 189 3.02 4.79 -15.75
N ALA A 190 3.01 3.76 -14.92
CA ALA A 190 3.34 2.39 -15.29
C ALA A 190 2.07 1.55 -15.34
N ARG A 191 1.92 0.72 -16.38
CA ARG A 191 0.82 -0.24 -16.51
C ARG A 191 1.35 -1.56 -17.02
N GLY A 192 0.84 -2.66 -16.49
CA GLY A 192 1.29 -3.97 -16.91
C GLY A 192 0.38 -5.10 -16.51
N ASP A 193 0.77 -6.26 -16.99
CA ASP A 193 0.16 -7.55 -16.69
C ASP A 193 1.21 -8.42 -16.00
N ALA A 194 0.78 -9.17 -15.00
CA ALA A 194 1.60 -10.09 -14.25
C ALA A 194 0.94 -11.46 -14.21
N ARG A 195 1.73 -12.50 -14.47
CA ARG A 195 1.35 -13.90 -14.29
C ARG A 195 2.09 -14.48 -13.10
N TYR A 196 1.35 -14.99 -12.14
CA TYR A 196 1.83 -15.70 -10.97
C TYR A 196 1.59 -17.20 -11.15
N THR A 197 2.64 -18.02 -11.00
CA THR A 197 2.52 -19.48 -11.03
C THR A 197 3.02 -20.06 -9.72
N HIS A 198 2.17 -20.79 -9.01
CA HIS A 198 2.50 -21.51 -7.77
C HIS A 198 2.83 -22.97 -8.09
N ARG A 199 3.99 -23.45 -7.64
CA ARG A 199 4.52 -24.76 -7.99
C ARG A 199 5.12 -25.47 -6.78
N PHE A 200 5.03 -26.80 -6.77
CA PHE A 200 5.81 -27.65 -5.87
C PHE A 200 6.64 -28.61 -6.73
N GLY A 201 7.95 -28.36 -6.82
CA GLY A 201 8.81 -29.00 -7.80
C GLY A 201 8.31 -28.80 -9.25
N ALA A 202 8.09 -29.91 -9.96
CA ALA A 202 7.59 -29.91 -11.34
C ALA A 202 6.05 -29.76 -11.46
N ARG A 203 5.31 -29.82 -10.35
CA ARG A 203 3.84 -29.74 -10.36
C ARG A 203 3.38 -28.28 -10.30
N LEU A 204 2.51 -27.88 -11.23
CA LEU A 204 1.75 -26.63 -11.14
C LEU A 204 0.60 -26.82 -10.15
N LEU A 205 0.52 -25.97 -9.13
CA LEU A 205 -0.55 -25.99 -8.13
C LEU A 205 -1.64 -24.99 -8.49
N ALA A 206 -1.27 -23.78 -8.90
CA ALA A 206 -2.19 -22.73 -9.28
C ALA A 206 -1.53 -21.70 -10.20
N GLU A 207 -2.35 -20.94 -10.91
CA GLU A 207 -1.95 -19.79 -11.72
C GLU A 207 -2.94 -18.63 -11.49
N GLU A 208 -2.41 -17.41 -11.46
CA GLU A 208 -3.19 -16.18 -11.31
C GLU A 208 -2.65 -15.13 -12.28
N HIS A 209 -3.55 -14.42 -12.95
CA HIS A 209 -3.21 -13.28 -13.81
C HIS A 209 -3.75 -12.02 -13.15
N ALA A 210 -2.92 -11.00 -13.05
CA ALA A 210 -3.29 -9.72 -12.48
C ALA A 210 -2.80 -8.59 -13.36
N ARG A 211 -3.58 -7.53 -13.43
CA ARG A 211 -3.14 -6.23 -13.95
C ARG A 211 -2.67 -5.36 -12.81
N HIS A 212 -1.68 -4.54 -13.08
CA HIS A 212 -1.22 -3.51 -12.17
C HIS A 212 -1.08 -2.19 -12.91
N ALA A 213 -1.33 -1.13 -12.16
CA ALA A 213 -1.04 0.22 -12.58
C ALA A 213 -0.42 0.95 -11.39
N LEU A 214 0.48 1.87 -11.69
CA LEU A 214 1.14 2.71 -10.70
C LEU A 214 1.37 4.10 -11.27
N THR A 215 0.86 5.12 -10.60
CA THR A 215 1.21 6.51 -10.86
C THR A 215 2.21 6.96 -9.81
N TRP A 216 3.35 7.49 -10.25
CA TRP A 216 4.33 8.05 -9.33
C TRP A 216 4.29 9.58 -9.33
N TYR A 217 4.83 10.11 -8.23
CA TYR A 217 4.87 11.52 -7.92
C TYR A 217 6.26 11.82 -7.40
N ASP A 218 6.83 12.93 -7.81
CA ASP A 218 7.95 13.51 -7.09
C ASP A 218 7.46 14.04 -5.72
N PRO A 219 8.35 14.23 -4.73
CA PRO A 219 7.94 14.62 -3.38
C PRO A 219 7.07 15.89 -3.35
N ASP A 220 7.48 16.95 -4.06
CA ASP A 220 6.74 18.21 -4.12
C ASP A 220 5.38 18.08 -4.82
N GLU A 221 5.28 17.21 -5.84
CA GLU A 221 4.01 16.96 -6.53
C GLU A 221 3.00 16.26 -5.61
N LEU A 222 3.47 15.33 -4.78
CA LEU A 222 2.60 14.64 -3.84
C LEU A 222 2.17 15.56 -2.70
N VAL A 223 3.06 16.41 -2.21
CA VAL A 223 2.72 17.48 -1.24
C VAL A 223 1.67 18.43 -1.82
N ALA A 224 1.83 18.86 -3.07
CA ALA A 224 0.86 19.72 -3.75
C ALA A 224 -0.51 19.03 -3.93
N LEU A 225 -0.53 17.75 -4.32
CA LEU A 225 -1.75 16.97 -4.44
C LEU A 225 -2.48 16.84 -3.09
N VAL A 226 -1.74 16.48 -2.02
CA VAL A 226 -2.27 16.40 -0.65
C VAL A 226 -2.85 17.76 -0.22
N SER A 227 -2.15 18.85 -0.50
CA SER A 227 -2.61 20.20 -0.16
C SER A 227 -3.89 20.57 -0.93
N SER A 228 -3.96 20.23 -2.22
CA SER A 228 -5.14 20.49 -3.06
C SER A 228 -6.40 19.74 -2.60
N ALA A 229 -6.24 18.59 -1.94
CA ALA A 229 -7.31 17.81 -1.30
C ALA A 229 -7.76 18.39 0.07
N GLY A 230 -7.29 19.59 0.41
CA GLY A 230 -7.70 20.33 1.61
C GLY A 230 -6.94 19.95 2.88
N TRP A 231 -5.83 19.20 2.77
CA TRP A 231 -4.92 18.97 3.89
C TRP A 231 -4.03 20.19 4.14
N ARG A 232 -3.68 20.43 5.41
CA ARG A 232 -2.83 21.53 5.86
C ARG A 232 -1.46 21.02 6.29
N ASP A 233 -0.49 21.91 6.35
CA ASP A 233 0.88 21.65 6.82
C ASP A 233 1.53 20.44 6.13
N ALA A 234 1.20 20.24 4.85
CA ALA A 234 1.73 19.12 4.07
C ALA A 234 3.23 19.32 3.83
N ALA A 235 4.02 18.33 4.24
CA ALA A 235 5.46 18.34 4.08
C ALA A 235 5.98 16.92 3.83
N HIS A 236 7.11 16.82 3.13
CA HIS A 236 7.77 15.54 2.90
C HIS A 236 9.08 15.40 3.67
N GLU A 237 9.42 14.17 4.01
CA GLU A 237 10.68 13.79 4.66
C GLU A 237 11.16 12.42 4.15
N PRO A 238 12.43 12.02 4.37
CA PRO A 238 12.89 10.69 4.02
C PRO A 238 12.05 9.59 4.69
N SER A 239 11.77 8.50 3.96
CA SER A 239 11.03 7.38 4.54
C SER A 239 11.91 6.59 5.52
N PRO A 240 11.37 6.17 6.68
CA PRO A 240 12.07 5.25 7.57
C PRO A 240 12.18 3.84 6.98
N ARG A 241 11.43 3.54 5.91
CA ARG A 241 11.56 2.29 5.17
C ARG A 241 12.72 2.37 4.20
N ALA A 242 13.62 1.40 4.27
CA ALA A 242 14.74 1.28 3.35
C ALA A 242 14.28 1.29 1.87
N SER A 243 15.01 2.05 1.04
CA SER A 243 14.78 2.10 -0.41
C SER A 243 15.35 0.87 -1.10
N GLY A 244 14.63 0.36 -2.10
CA GLY A 244 15.18 -0.62 -3.04
C GLY A 244 16.24 0.02 -3.93
N GLU A 245 16.99 -0.81 -4.65
CA GLU A 245 18.02 -0.34 -5.58
C GLU A 245 17.44 0.59 -6.66
N GLY A 246 17.97 1.82 -6.76
CA GLY A 246 17.53 2.86 -7.71
C GLY A 246 16.21 3.57 -7.35
N GLU A 247 15.42 3.02 -6.42
CA GLU A 247 14.21 3.63 -5.86
C GLU A 247 14.57 4.73 -4.86
N SER A 248 13.70 5.74 -4.73
CA SER A 248 13.79 6.73 -3.65
C SER A 248 12.46 6.80 -2.91
N ARG A 249 12.48 6.57 -1.60
CA ARG A 249 11.30 6.58 -0.73
C ARG A 249 11.22 7.84 0.11
N PHE A 250 10.00 8.33 0.30
CA PHE A 250 9.70 9.49 1.12
C PHE A 250 8.34 9.34 1.81
N LEU A 251 8.16 10.04 2.92
CA LEU A 251 6.87 10.24 3.56
C LEU A 251 6.33 11.61 3.20
N VAL A 252 5.01 11.72 3.09
CA VAL A 252 4.29 12.98 3.22
C VAL A 252 3.47 12.93 4.51
N THR A 253 3.63 13.94 5.34
CA THR A 253 2.80 14.16 6.53
C THR A 253 1.93 15.38 6.34
N ALA A 254 0.70 15.36 6.86
CA ALA A 254 -0.24 16.48 6.74
C ALA A 254 -1.32 16.43 7.83
N ARG A 255 -2.11 17.51 7.94
CA ARG A 255 -3.21 17.68 8.91
C ARG A 255 -4.55 17.86 8.22
N ALA A 256 -5.60 17.23 8.75
CA ALA A 256 -6.96 17.32 8.22
C ALA A 256 -7.62 18.70 8.39
#